data_AF-A0A291DPY1-F1
#
_entry.id   AF-A0A291DPY1-F1
#
_cell.length_a   1.000
_cell.length_b   1.000
_cell.length_c   1.000
_cell.angle_alpha   90.00
_cell.angle_beta   90.00
_cell.angle_gamma   90.00
#
_symmetry.space_group_name_H-M   'P 1'
#
loop_
_entity.id
_entity.type
_entity.pdbx_description
1 polymer ?
#
loop_
_entity_poly.entity_id
_entity_poly.type
_entity_poly.pdbx_seq_one_letter_code
_entity_poly.pdbx_strand_id
1 'polypeptide(L)'
;MQAIERTLTSNEVAVMVGRRHDQVLRDIAKIIEHLTDHKSVASDLFIESTYEDSTGRSLPNYLLTKKGCELYATRMTGAKGTQFALSYIERFNEMESHIKEQALKIPETPEEALELMFEFQKGTKEKVAKVEKRVTDLEENTVLSAGDYSYITRRINQRVAEVARGFGKVTNSQRGELHKDINSGVKKITGVSTRTQLRQKHFQKVLDYITDWEPSTATKTIVRQMDLLD
;
A
#
# COMPACT_ATOMS: atom_id res chain seq x y z
N MET A 1 0.64 -9.56 16.47
CA MET A 1 1.09 -8.68 17.56
C MET A 1 1.92 -9.54 18.49
N GLN A 2 3.25 -9.45 18.45
CA GLN A 2 4.07 -10.08 19.49
C GLN A 2 3.83 -9.27 20.77
N ALA A 3 3.16 -9.88 21.75
CA ALA A 3 3.10 -9.30 23.07
C ALA A 3 4.54 -9.28 23.59
N ILE A 4 5.11 -8.09 23.76
CA ILE A 4 6.43 -7.92 24.35
C ILE A 4 6.29 -8.29 25.82
N GLU A 5 6.67 -9.53 26.15
CA GLU A 5 6.51 -10.07 27.49
C GLU A 5 7.45 -9.36 28.46
N ARG A 6 6.89 -8.79 29.54
CA ARG A 6 7.63 -8.17 30.65
C ARG A 6 8.20 -9.21 31.61
N THR A 7 8.57 -10.37 31.08
CA THR A 7 8.93 -11.57 31.84
C THR A 7 10.02 -12.35 31.12
N LEU A 8 10.90 -12.99 31.88
CA LEU A 8 11.90 -13.92 31.36
C LEU A 8 11.41 -15.35 31.52
N THR A 9 11.63 -16.17 30.50
CA THR A 9 11.31 -17.60 30.63
C THR A 9 12.31 -18.28 31.55
N SER A 10 11.88 -19.33 32.27
CA SER A 10 12.79 -20.10 33.12
C SER A 10 13.89 -20.82 32.31
N ASN A 11 13.68 -21.03 31.00
CA ASN A 11 14.71 -21.47 30.06
C ASN A 11 15.79 -20.41 29.83
N GLU A 12 15.41 -19.16 29.56
CA GLU A 12 16.37 -18.05 29.45
C GLU A 12 17.15 -17.87 30.77
N VAL A 13 16.46 -17.95 31.91
CA VAL A 13 17.09 -17.89 33.23
C VAL A 13 18.10 -19.03 33.40
N ALA A 14 17.77 -20.26 32.99
CA ALA A 14 18.68 -21.40 33.03
C ALA A 14 19.97 -21.17 32.24
N VAL A 15 19.86 -20.53 31.07
CA VAL A 15 21.02 -20.10 30.27
C VAL A 15 21.84 -19.03 31.00
N MET A 16 21.20 -17.99 31.55
CA MET A 16 21.88 -16.90 32.27
C MET A 16 22.66 -17.40 33.49
N VAL A 17 22.13 -18.39 34.22
CA VAL A 17 22.79 -18.93 35.42
C VAL A 17 23.74 -20.09 35.12
N GLY A 18 23.78 -20.57 33.87
CA GLY A 18 24.59 -21.72 33.47
C GLY A 18 24.20 -23.02 34.17
N ARG A 19 22.90 -23.24 34.41
CA ARG A 19 22.37 -24.45 35.07
C ARG A 19 21.35 -25.14 34.19
N ARG A 20 21.13 -26.43 34.44
CA ARG A 20 20.07 -27.17 33.73
C ARG A 20 18.69 -26.63 34.11
N HIS A 21 17.78 -26.58 33.15
CA HIS A 21 16.41 -26.07 33.33
C HIS A 21 15.65 -26.78 34.45
N ASP A 22 15.81 -28.10 34.60
CA ASP A 22 15.20 -28.88 35.69
C ASP A 22 15.67 -28.48 37.09
N GLN A 23 16.87 -27.90 37.22
CA GLN A 23 17.35 -27.36 38.49
C GLN A 23 16.70 -26.01 38.79
N VAL A 24 16.53 -25.18 37.77
CA VAL A 24 15.84 -23.88 37.88
C VAL A 24 14.38 -24.08 38.28
N LEU A 25 13.66 -25.01 37.63
CA LEU A 25 12.28 -25.36 37.99
C LEU A 25 12.16 -25.82 39.46
N ARG A 26 13.09 -26.67 39.92
CA ARG A 26 13.12 -27.13 41.32
C ARG A 26 13.36 -25.99 42.30
N ASP A 27 14.26 -25.07 41.96
CA ASP A 27 14.56 -23.93 42.83
C ASP A 27 13.39 -22.94 42.89
N ILE A 28 12.69 -22.72 41.76
CA ILE A 28 11.46 -21.92 41.71
C ILE A 28 10.37 -22.57 42.56
N ALA A 29 10.13 -23.88 42.40
CA ALA A 29 9.14 -24.60 43.20
C ALA A 29 9.41 -24.48 44.71
N LYS A 30 10.69 -24.58 45.12
CA LYS A 30 11.09 -24.36 46.51
C LYS A 30 10.88 -22.91 46.96
N ILE A 31 11.11 -21.91 46.11
CA ILE A 31 10.81 -20.51 46.45
C ILE A 31 9.31 -20.34 46.70
N ILE A 32 8.47 -20.88 45.82
CA ILE A 32 7.01 -20.84 45.94
C ILE A 32 6.56 -21.54 47.24
N GLU A 33 7.19 -22.68 47.58
CA GLU A 33 6.93 -23.40 48.84
C GLU A 33 7.29 -22.57 50.08
N HIS A 34 8.42 -21.86 50.09
CA HIS A 34 8.77 -20.99 51.21
C HIS A 34 7.90 -19.73 51.32
N LEU A 35 7.11 -19.41 50.30
CA LEU A 35 6.15 -18.31 50.28
C LEU A 35 4.73 -18.76 50.64
N THR A 36 4.57 -19.87 51.37
CA THR A 36 3.28 -20.53 51.68
C THR A 36 2.19 -19.62 52.25
N ASP A 37 2.54 -18.58 53.01
CA ASP A 37 1.59 -17.61 53.58
C ASP A 37 1.20 -16.48 52.59
N HIS A 38 1.88 -16.41 51.44
CA HIS A 38 1.73 -15.38 50.40
C HIS A 38 1.66 -16.00 49.00
N LYS A 39 0.93 -17.10 48.83
CA LYS A 39 0.81 -17.80 47.54
C LYS A 39 0.36 -16.92 46.38
N SER A 40 -0.49 -15.91 46.63
CA SER A 40 -0.90 -14.93 45.60
C SER A 40 0.29 -14.13 45.07
N VAL A 41 1.21 -13.73 45.94
CA VAL A 41 2.43 -12.99 45.58
C VAL A 41 3.37 -13.90 44.78
N ALA A 42 3.45 -15.19 45.13
CA ALA A 42 4.28 -16.14 44.39
C ALA A 42 3.82 -16.29 42.93
N SER A 43 2.50 -16.33 42.68
CA SER A 43 1.92 -16.40 41.33
C SER A 43 2.16 -15.12 40.51
N ASP A 44 2.28 -13.96 41.15
CA ASP A 44 2.62 -12.70 40.47
C ASP A 44 4.13 -12.61 40.11
N LEU A 45 4.97 -13.39 40.79
CA LEU A 45 6.42 -13.41 40.59
C LEU A 45 6.85 -14.52 39.60
N PHE A 46 6.23 -15.69 39.71
CA PHE A 46 6.51 -16.89 38.93
C PHE A 46 5.21 -17.40 38.30
N ILE A 47 4.95 -16.97 37.07
CA ILE A 47 3.72 -17.33 36.36
C ILE A 47 3.93 -18.68 35.66
N GLU A 48 3.06 -19.64 35.91
CA GLU A 48 3.11 -20.95 35.24
C GLU A 48 2.92 -20.81 33.74
N SER A 49 3.76 -21.49 32.96
CA SER A 49 3.72 -21.49 31.51
C SER A 49 4.19 -22.84 30.97
N THR A 50 4.15 -23.02 29.66
CA THR A 50 4.69 -24.21 28.99
C THR A 50 5.52 -23.78 27.78
N TYR A 51 6.39 -24.67 27.32
CA TYR A 51 7.10 -24.49 26.05
C TYR A 51 7.12 -25.81 25.29
N GLU A 52 7.19 -25.72 23.96
CA GLU A 52 7.38 -26.88 23.10
C GLU A 52 8.87 -27.14 22.91
N ASP A 53 9.29 -28.39 23.12
CA ASP A 53 10.65 -28.82 22.80
C ASP A 53 10.83 -29.09 21.30
N SER A 54 12.08 -29.34 20.86
CA SER A 54 12.40 -29.69 19.47
C SER A 54 11.71 -30.96 18.94
N THR A 55 11.08 -31.74 19.82
CA THR A 55 10.33 -32.96 19.48
C THR A 55 8.81 -32.75 19.53
N GLY A 56 8.34 -31.52 19.77
CA GLY A 56 6.92 -31.16 19.86
C GLY A 56 6.25 -31.55 21.18
N ARG A 57 7.02 -31.89 22.23
CA ARG A 57 6.46 -32.16 23.56
C ARG A 57 6.29 -30.85 24.33
N SER A 58 5.11 -30.67 24.94
CA SER A 58 4.86 -29.56 25.86
C SER A 58 5.49 -29.87 27.22
N LEU A 59 6.39 -28.99 27.66
CA LEU A 59 7.14 -29.10 28.92
C LEU A 59 6.83 -27.90 29.83
N PRO A 60 6.88 -28.09 31.16
CA PRO A 60 6.60 -27.03 32.12
C PRO A 60 7.63 -25.90 32.03
N ASN A 61 7.18 -24.66 32.19
CA ASN A 61 7.99 -23.45 32.19
C ASN A 61 7.45 -22.48 33.26
N TYR A 62 8.24 -21.47 33.62
CA TYR A 62 7.77 -20.31 34.35
C TYR A 62 8.14 -19.04 33.60
N LEU A 63 7.27 -18.03 33.67
CA LEU A 63 7.56 -16.66 33.29
C LEU A 63 7.89 -15.88 34.58
N LEU A 64 9.12 -15.42 34.67
CA LEU A 64 9.64 -14.68 35.82
C LEU A 64 9.54 -13.19 35.57
N THR A 65 8.89 -12.46 36.47
CA THR A 65 8.94 -10.99 36.45
C THR A 65 10.33 -10.50 36.91
N LYS A 66 10.60 -9.20 36.77
CA LYS A 66 11.84 -8.58 37.29
C LYS A 66 12.04 -8.87 38.79
N LYS A 67 10.97 -8.73 39.58
CA LYS A 67 10.94 -9.09 41.01
C LYS A 67 11.12 -10.59 41.25
N GLY A 68 10.57 -11.43 40.37
CA GLY A 68 10.79 -12.88 40.41
C GLY A 68 12.27 -13.25 40.20
N CYS A 69 12.95 -12.55 39.29
CA CYS A 69 14.39 -12.71 39.06
C CYS A 69 15.23 -12.23 40.26
N GLU A 70 14.88 -11.07 40.85
CA GLU A 70 15.49 -10.58 42.09
C GLU A 70 15.38 -11.61 43.22
N LEU A 71 14.20 -12.21 43.39
CA LEU A 71 13.99 -13.23 44.40
C LEU A 71 14.74 -14.53 44.08
N TYR A 72 14.78 -14.94 42.81
CA TYR A 72 15.56 -16.11 42.38
C TYR A 72 17.05 -15.93 42.62
N ALA A 73 17.58 -14.72 42.43
CA ALA A 73 18.99 -14.41 42.66
C ALA A 73 19.46 -14.73 44.09
N THR A 74 18.55 -14.70 45.08
CA THR A 74 18.86 -15.09 46.48
C THR A 74 19.26 -16.56 46.63
N ARG A 75 18.93 -17.43 45.65
CA ARG A 75 19.37 -18.84 45.63
C ARG A 75 20.81 -19.02 45.18
N MET A 76 21.44 -17.95 44.71
CA MET A 76 22.81 -17.93 44.23
C MET A 76 23.65 -17.08 45.18
N THR A 77 24.86 -17.52 45.48
CA THR A 77 25.78 -16.79 46.36
C THR A 77 27.08 -16.46 45.64
N GLY A 78 27.74 -15.39 46.09
CA GLY A 78 29.01 -14.93 45.53
C GLY A 78 28.91 -14.46 44.07
N ALA A 79 29.99 -14.66 43.32
CA ALA A 79 30.14 -14.12 41.96
C ALA A 79 29.01 -14.52 40.99
N LYS A 80 28.44 -15.72 41.14
CA LYS A 80 27.37 -16.21 40.26
C LYS A 80 26.05 -15.45 40.47
N GLY A 81 25.73 -15.09 41.71
CA GLY A 81 24.53 -14.29 42.01
C GLY A 81 24.66 -12.87 41.45
N THR A 82 25.85 -12.26 41.59
CA THR A 82 26.15 -10.94 41.01
C THR A 82 26.07 -10.94 39.49
N GLN A 83 26.61 -11.97 38.83
CA GLN A 83 26.53 -12.12 37.37
C GLN A 83 25.09 -12.27 36.89
N PHE A 84 24.30 -13.12 37.53
CA PHE A 84 22.89 -13.26 37.19
C PHE A 84 22.12 -11.94 37.38
N ALA A 85 22.40 -11.21 38.47
CA ALA A 85 21.81 -9.91 38.71
C ALA A 85 22.07 -8.91 37.58
N LEU A 86 23.33 -8.82 37.14
CA LEU A 86 23.69 -8.00 36.00
C LEU A 86 22.97 -8.45 34.72
N SER A 87 22.99 -9.75 34.41
CA SER A 87 22.40 -10.30 33.19
C SER A 87 20.90 -10.06 33.07
N TYR A 88 20.11 -10.27 34.14
CA TYR A 88 18.68 -9.99 34.04
C TYR A 88 18.40 -8.48 34.01
N ILE A 89 19.18 -7.64 34.72
CA ILE A 89 19.02 -6.18 34.65
C ILE A 89 19.24 -5.67 33.22
N GLU A 90 20.32 -6.09 32.58
CA GLU A 90 20.62 -5.75 31.19
C GLU A 90 19.50 -6.21 30.27
N ARG A 91 19.05 -7.47 30.43
CA ARG A 91 17.96 -8.02 29.62
C ARG A 91 16.65 -7.25 29.76
N PHE A 92 16.26 -6.88 30.98
CA PHE A 92 15.06 -6.07 31.21
C PHE A 92 15.21 -4.64 30.66
N ASN A 93 16.41 -4.04 30.73
CA ASN A 93 16.67 -2.73 30.13
C ASN A 93 16.59 -2.78 28.59
N GLU A 94 17.11 -3.84 27.96
CA GLU A 94 16.95 -4.07 26.51
C GLU A 94 15.47 -4.18 26.12
N MET A 95 14.69 -4.95 26.89
CA MET A 95 13.25 -5.07 26.69
C MET A 95 12.55 -3.71 26.81
N GLU A 96 12.90 -2.91 27.82
CA GLU A 96 12.36 -1.55 27.99
C GLU A 96 12.74 -0.60 26.86
N SER A 97 13.99 -0.64 26.37
CA SER A 97 14.43 0.15 25.22
C SER A 97 13.68 -0.22 23.95
N HIS A 98 13.50 -1.51 23.67
CA HIS A 98 12.70 -1.94 22.52
C HIS A 98 11.22 -1.56 22.64
N ILE A 99 10.67 -1.53 23.86
CA ILE A 99 9.32 -0.99 24.10
C ILE A 99 9.26 0.50 23.78
N LYS A 100 10.27 1.30 24.17
CA LYS A 100 10.31 2.74 23.85
C LYS A 100 10.47 3.02 22.35
N GLU A 101 11.18 2.15 21.64
CA GLU A 101 11.34 2.25 20.18
C GLU A 101 10.09 1.80 19.41
N GLN A 102 9.33 0.83 19.94
CA GLN A 102 8.14 0.26 19.27
C GLN A 102 6.81 0.85 19.74
N ALA A 103 6.74 1.41 20.94
CA ALA A 103 5.62 2.26 21.34
C ALA A 103 5.62 3.40 20.33
N LEU A 104 4.56 3.46 19.52
CA LEU A 104 4.17 4.62 18.73
C LEU A 104 4.63 5.87 19.46
N LYS A 105 5.30 6.80 18.76
CA LYS A 105 5.62 8.14 19.27
C LYS A 105 4.32 8.77 19.78
N ILE A 106 3.91 8.44 21.00
CA ILE A 106 2.78 9.02 21.69
C ILE A 106 3.35 10.35 22.10
N PRO A 107 2.91 11.44 21.46
CA PRO A 107 3.49 12.73 21.73
C PRO A 107 3.24 13.05 23.20
N GLU A 108 4.30 13.39 23.93
CA GLU A 108 4.19 13.73 25.36
C GLU A 108 3.81 15.20 25.53
N THR A 109 3.98 16.01 24.48
CA THR A 109 3.66 17.43 24.43
C THR A 109 2.68 17.77 23.30
N PRO A 110 1.90 18.86 23.43
CA PRO A 110 1.05 19.37 22.35
C PRO A 110 1.82 19.66 21.05
N GLU A 111 3.07 20.14 21.16
CA GLU A 111 3.92 20.48 20.03
C GLU A 111 4.31 19.23 19.22
N GLU A 112 4.77 18.18 19.88
CA GLU A 112 5.09 16.90 19.23
C GLU A 112 3.86 16.27 18.57
N ALA A 113 2.68 16.45 19.17
CA ALA A 113 1.43 15.96 18.59
C ALA A 113 1.11 16.68 17.29
N LEU A 114 1.33 17.99 17.28
CA LEU A 114 1.12 18.83 16.11
C LEU A 114 2.09 18.48 14.96
N GLU A 115 3.37 18.25 15.29
CA GLU A 115 4.38 17.80 14.32
C GLU A 115 4.03 16.45 13.70
N LEU A 116 3.68 15.46 14.52
CA LEU A 116 3.27 14.14 14.05
C LEU A 116 2.02 14.21 13.15
N MET A 117 1.06 15.04 13.54
CA MET A 117 -0.17 15.27 12.76
C MET A 117 0.15 15.93 11.42
N PHE A 118 1.10 16.87 11.40
CA PHE A 118 1.56 17.53 10.18
C PHE A 118 2.30 16.58 9.23
N GLU A 119 3.18 15.72 9.76
CA GLU A 119 3.85 14.67 8.97
C GLU A 119 2.83 13.71 8.34
N PHE A 120 1.85 13.27 9.12
CA PHE A 120 0.77 12.42 8.64
C PHE A 120 -0.07 13.11 7.56
N GLN A 121 -0.43 14.38 7.77
CA GLN A 121 -1.15 15.19 6.79
C GLN A 121 -0.35 15.36 5.49
N LYS A 122 0.95 15.61 5.58
CA LYS A 122 1.83 15.74 4.40
C LYS A 122 1.87 14.45 3.59
N GLY A 123 2.10 13.30 4.24
CA GLY A 123 2.09 12.00 3.59
C GLY A 123 0.72 11.64 2.99
N THR A 124 -0.36 12.06 3.65
CA THR A 124 -1.73 11.87 3.14
C THR A 124 -1.98 12.71 1.89
N LYS A 125 -1.58 13.99 1.89
CA LYS A 125 -1.73 14.88 0.75
C LYS A 125 -1.01 14.36 -0.49
N GLU A 126 0.20 13.83 -0.34
CA GLU A 126 0.96 13.22 -1.45
C GLU A 126 0.25 11.98 -2.02
N LYS A 127 -0.29 11.12 -1.15
CA LYS A 127 -1.06 9.95 -1.57
C LYS A 127 -2.36 10.33 -2.27
N VAL A 128 -3.08 11.31 -1.76
CA VAL A 128 -4.31 11.84 -2.38
C VAL A 128 -4.01 12.39 -3.76
N ALA A 129 -2.99 13.24 -3.91
CA ALA A 129 -2.59 13.77 -5.22
C ALA A 129 -2.23 12.67 -6.23
N LYS A 130 -1.54 11.60 -5.77
CA LYS A 130 -1.23 10.45 -6.62
C LYS A 130 -2.49 9.66 -7.02
N VAL A 131 -3.45 9.52 -6.12
CA VAL A 131 -4.73 8.85 -6.39
C VAL A 131 -5.55 9.67 -7.37
N GLU A 132 -5.69 10.98 -7.17
CA GLU A 132 -6.39 11.89 -8.09
C GLU A 132 -5.83 11.78 -9.50
N LYS A 133 -4.50 11.87 -9.66
CA LYS A 133 -3.86 11.70 -10.98
C LYS A 133 -4.21 10.36 -11.64
N ARG A 134 -4.20 9.27 -10.87
CA ARG A 134 -4.56 7.94 -11.39
C ARG A 134 -6.03 7.85 -11.79
N VAL A 135 -6.93 8.48 -11.03
CA VAL A 135 -8.36 8.53 -11.36
C VAL A 135 -8.56 9.29 -12.66
N THR A 136 -7.97 10.48 -12.80
CA THR A 136 -8.03 11.25 -14.06
C THR A 136 -7.47 10.46 -15.24
N ASP A 137 -6.30 9.83 -15.08
CA ASP A 137 -5.71 9.00 -16.14
C ASP A 137 -6.62 7.83 -16.54
N LEU A 138 -7.33 7.21 -15.59
CA LEU A 138 -8.28 6.13 -15.84
C LEU A 138 -9.50 6.64 -16.60
N GLU A 139 -10.11 7.73 -16.13
CA GLU A 139 -11.28 8.36 -16.75
C GLU A 139 -10.98 8.77 -18.20
N GLU A 140 -9.85 9.43 -18.43
CA GLU A 140 -9.44 9.94 -19.74
C GLU A 140 -9.04 8.83 -20.73
N ASN A 141 -8.42 7.75 -20.24
CA ASN A 141 -7.97 6.63 -21.06
C ASN A 141 -8.97 5.47 -21.11
N THR A 142 -10.20 5.68 -20.65
CA THR A 142 -11.29 4.73 -20.89
C THR A 142 -11.56 4.58 -22.38
N VAL A 143 -11.89 3.36 -22.80
CA VAL A 143 -12.30 3.06 -24.18
C VAL A 143 -13.67 3.69 -24.42
N LEU A 144 -13.86 4.31 -25.59
CA LEU A 144 -15.18 4.83 -25.96
C LEU A 144 -16.21 3.70 -26.04
N SER A 145 -17.45 4.01 -25.69
CA SER A 145 -18.53 3.04 -25.83
C SER A 145 -18.83 2.75 -27.31
N ALA A 146 -19.49 1.63 -27.60
CA ALA A 146 -19.96 1.30 -28.95
C ALA A 146 -20.89 2.39 -29.54
N GLY A 147 -21.65 3.08 -28.69
CA GLY A 147 -22.52 4.19 -29.07
C GLY A 147 -21.73 5.42 -29.52
N ASP A 148 -20.65 5.76 -28.82
CA ASP A 148 -19.81 6.92 -29.12
C ASP A 148 -19.06 6.78 -30.45
N TYR A 149 -18.58 5.58 -30.78
CA TYR A 149 -17.99 5.30 -32.08
C TYR A 149 -18.99 5.48 -33.24
N SER A 150 -20.20 4.99 -33.02
CA SER A 150 -21.30 5.11 -34.00
C SER A 150 -21.69 6.58 -34.18
N TYR A 151 -21.68 7.35 -33.09
CA TYR A 151 -21.96 8.79 -33.12
C TYR A 151 -20.92 9.56 -33.93
N ILE A 152 -19.62 9.37 -33.67
CA ILE A 152 -18.53 10.00 -34.44
C ILE A 152 -18.66 9.66 -35.93
N THR A 153 -18.90 8.38 -36.24
CA THR A 153 -19.04 7.94 -37.64
C THR A 153 -20.21 8.62 -38.33
N ARG A 154 -21.36 8.71 -37.65
CA ARG A 154 -22.54 9.42 -38.16
C ARG A 154 -22.25 10.90 -38.37
N ARG A 155 -21.57 11.57 -37.44
CA ARG A 155 -21.20 13.00 -37.54
C ARG A 155 -20.25 13.26 -38.71
N ILE A 156 -19.25 12.40 -38.93
CA ILE A 156 -18.36 12.48 -40.09
C ILE A 156 -19.17 12.39 -41.38
N ASN A 157 -20.06 11.40 -41.50
CA ASN A 157 -20.86 11.21 -42.70
C ASN A 157 -21.78 12.40 -42.97
N GLN A 158 -22.40 12.96 -41.92
CA GLN A 158 -23.24 14.16 -42.02
C GLN A 158 -22.42 15.36 -42.50
N ARG A 159 -21.25 15.61 -41.89
CA ARG A 159 -20.40 16.73 -42.27
C ARG A 159 -19.90 16.62 -43.70
N VAL A 160 -19.44 15.44 -44.11
CA VAL A 160 -19.01 15.20 -45.50
C VAL A 160 -20.16 15.43 -46.48
N ALA A 161 -21.39 15.02 -46.14
CA ALA A 161 -22.56 15.27 -46.98
C ALA A 161 -22.95 16.76 -47.05
N GLU A 162 -22.82 17.52 -45.96
CA GLU A 162 -22.99 18.98 -45.95
C GLU A 162 -22.00 19.66 -46.89
N VAL A 163 -20.72 19.33 -46.76
CA VAL A 163 -19.67 19.91 -47.59
C VAL A 163 -19.82 19.49 -49.05
N ALA A 164 -20.16 18.22 -49.32
CA ALA A 164 -20.37 17.70 -50.66
C ALA A 164 -21.48 18.44 -51.41
N ARG A 165 -22.53 18.91 -50.73
CA ARG A 165 -23.58 19.74 -51.35
C ARG A 165 -23.03 21.03 -51.95
N GLY A 166 -21.96 21.59 -51.39
CA GLY A 166 -21.27 22.77 -51.94
C GLY A 166 -20.52 22.50 -53.25
N PHE A 167 -20.29 21.23 -53.61
CA PHE A 167 -19.71 20.82 -54.89
C PHE A 167 -20.75 20.37 -55.92
N GLY A 168 -22.05 20.36 -55.57
CA GLY A 168 -23.10 19.85 -56.45
C GLY A 168 -23.22 18.32 -56.40
N LYS A 169 -23.33 17.67 -57.57
CA LYS A 169 -23.51 16.22 -57.67
C LYS A 169 -22.15 15.52 -57.57
N VAL A 170 -21.84 14.98 -56.40
CA VAL A 170 -20.56 14.33 -56.11
C VAL A 170 -20.64 12.81 -56.34
N THR A 171 -19.67 12.24 -57.06
CA THR A 171 -19.51 10.79 -57.28
C THR A 171 -19.03 10.07 -56.02
N ASN A 172 -19.12 8.73 -56.01
CA ASN A 172 -18.61 7.92 -54.89
C ASN A 172 -17.09 8.10 -54.70
N SER A 173 -16.35 8.29 -55.79
CA SER A 173 -14.89 8.47 -55.76
C SER A 173 -14.51 9.81 -55.11
N GLN A 174 -15.13 10.90 -55.56
CA GLN A 174 -14.96 12.23 -54.98
C GLN A 174 -15.36 12.29 -53.49
N ARG A 175 -16.46 11.62 -53.12
CA ARG A 175 -16.87 11.49 -51.71
C ARG A 175 -15.83 10.73 -50.89
N GLY A 176 -15.17 9.74 -51.49
CA GLY A 176 -14.05 9.00 -50.90
C GLY A 176 -12.89 9.93 -50.52
N GLU A 177 -12.51 10.88 -51.37
CA GLU A 177 -11.45 11.85 -51.08
C GLU A 177 -11.80 12.78 -49.91
N LEU A 178 -13.04 13.26 -49.83
CA LEU A 178 -13.53 14.04 -48.69
C LEU A 178 -13.45 13.23 -47.38
N HIS A 179 -13.80 11.94 -47.42
CA HIS A 179 -13.64 11.06 -46.27
C HIS A 179 -12.17 10.82 -45.90
N LYS A 180 -11.26 10.69 -46.87
CA LYS A 180 -9.83 10.53 -46.59
C LYS A 180 -9.27 11.76 -45.90
N ASP A 181 -9.64 12.95 -46.35
CA ASP A 181 -9.17 14.23 -45.79
C ASP A 181 -9.59 14.40 -44.32
N ILE A 182 -10.90 14.30 -44.02
CA ILE A 182 -11.40 14.44 -42.64
C ILE A 182 -10.82 13.38 -41.68
N ASN A 183 -10.67 12.13 -42.15
CA ASN A 183 -10.11 11.07 -41.31
C ASN A 183 -8.61 11.23 -41.08
N SER A 184 -7.87 11.74 -42.07
CA SER A 184 -6.45 12.07 -41.92
C SER A 184 -6.27 13.21 -40.91
N GLY A 185 -7.19 14.16 -40.90
CA GLY A 185 -7.25 15.22 -39.91
C GLY A 185 -7.52 14.70 -38.49
N VAL A 186 -8.52 13.83 -38.31
CA VAL A 186 -8.81 13.15 -37.03
C VAL A 186 -7.56 12.43 -36.50
N LYS A 187 -6.83 11.73 -37.37
CA LYS A 187 -5.55 11.08 -37.03
C LYS A 187 -4.49 12.11 -36.59
N LYS A 188 -4.38 13.25 -37.27
CA LYS A 188 -3.41 14.31 -36.93
C LYS A 188 -3.68 14.94 -35.57
N ILE A 189 -4.94 15.18 -35.21
CA ILE A 189 -5.30 15.84 -33.95
C ILE A 189 -5.28 14.90 -32.74
N THR A 190 -5.47 13.60 -32.95
CA THR A 190 -5.50 12.59 -31.88
C THR A 190 -4.21 11.79 -31.77
N GLY A 191 -3.38 11.76 -32.82
CA GLY A 191 -2.23 10.86 -32.92
C GLY A 191 -2.61 9.38 -33.12
N VAL A 192 -3.92 9.08 -33.20
CA VAL A 192 -4.44 7.71 -33.23
C VAL A 192 -4.83 7.34 -34.66
N SER A 193 -4.32 6.21 -35.14
CA SER A 193 -4.57 5.75 -36.51
C SER A 193 -5.93 5.06 -36.66
N THR A 194 -6.34 4.28 -35.66
CA THR A 194 -7.57 3.47 -35.74
C THR A 194 -8.63 4.03 -34.82
N ARG A 195 -9.86 4.22 -35.31
CA ARG A 195 -10.95 4.79 -34.48
C ARG A 195 -11.20 3.98 -33.21
N THR A 196 -11.05 2.66 -33.23
CA THR A 196 -11.17 1.78 -32.03
C THR A 196 -10.13 2.04 -30.95
N GLN A 197 -9.07 2.78 -31.27
CA GLN A 197 -8.04 3.21 -30.33
C GLN A 197 -8.33 4.60 -29.74
N LEU A 198 -9.41 5.27 -30.16
CA LEU A 198 -9.86 6.50 -29.51
C LEU A 198 -10.28 6.20 -28.06
N ARG A 199 -10.15 7.22 -27.23
CA ARG A 199 -10.41 7.19 -25.79
C ARG A 199 -11.31 8.36 -25.42
N GLN A 200 -11.88 8.35 -24.23
CA GLN A 200 -12.78 9.41 -23.78
C GLN A 200 -12.18 10.81 -23.92
N LYS A 201 -10.89 10.98 -23.60
CA LYS A 201 -10.17 12.26 -23.77
C LYS A 201 -10.15 12.81 -25.20
N HIS A 202 -10.32 11.95 -26.21
CA HIS A 202 -10.33 12.37 -27.61
C HIS A 202 -11.73 12.77 -28.09
N PHE A 203 -12.79 12.35 -27.39
CA PHE A 203 -14.15 12.41 -27.90
C PHE A 203 -14.58 13.82 -28.29
N GLN A 204 -14.55 14.75 -27.33
CA GLN A 204 -14.99 16.13 -27.56
C GLN A 204 -14.12 16.83 -28.61
N LYS A 205 -12.80 16.69 -28.52
CA LYS A 205 -11.83 17.25 -29.48
C LYS A 205 -12.11 16.79 -30.91
N VAL A 206 -12.47 15.52 -31.10
CA VAL A 206 -12.83 14.97 -32.41
C VAL A 206 -14.16 15.54 -32.91
N LEU A 207 -15.15 15.71 -32.04
CA LEU A 207 -16.44 16.30 -32.42
C LEU A 207 -16.33 17.77 -32.82
N ASP A 208 -15.55 18.55 -32.08
CA ASP A 208 -15.28 19.95 -32.40
C ASP A 208 -14.59 20.05 -33.76
N TYR A 209 -13.55 19.23 -33.96
CA TYR A 209 -12.86 19.14 -35.25
C TYR A 209 -13.77 18.77 -36.41
N ILE A 210 -14.64 17.77 -36.25
CA ILE A 210 -15.59 17.38 -37.31
C ILE A 210 -16.56 18.52 -37.62
N THR A 211 -16.99 19.27 -36.61
CA THR A 211 -17.92 20.38 -36.78
C THR A 211 -17.28 21.51 -37.58
N ASP A 212 -16.02 21.83 -37.27
CA ASP A 212 -15.28 22.93 -37.90
C ASP A 212 -14.54 22.51 -39.19
N TRP A 213 -14.56 21.23 -39.53
CA TRP A 213 -13.79 20.72 -40.66
C TRP A 213 -14.25 21.33 -41.98
N GLU A 214 -13.26 21.74 -42.77
CA GLU A 214 -13.35 21.96 -44.20
C GLU A 214 -12.27 21.16 -44.94
N PRO A 215 -12.55 20.68 -46.17
CA PRO A 215 -11.53 19.98 -46.95
C PRO A 215 -10.34 20.89 -47.24
N SER A 216 -9.14 20.31 -47.22
CA SER A 216 -7.95 21.05 -47.62
C SER A 216 -8.05 21.56 -49.07
N THR A 217 -7.34 22.65 -49.38
CA THR A 217 -7.30 23.21 -50.74
C THR A 217 -6.91 22.15 -51.78
N ALA A 218 -5.98 21.26 -51.44
CA ALA A 218 -5.59 20.14 -52.29
C ALA A 218 -6.77 19.20 -52.56
N THR A 219 -7.49 18.77 -51.52
CA THR A 219 -8.69 17.92 -51.64
C THR A 219 -9.79 18.60 -52.45
N LYS A 220 -10.03 19.90 -52.22
CA LYS A 220 -10.98 20.70 -53.01
C LYS A 220 -10.63 20.70 -54.50
N THR A 221 -9.34 20.82 -54.84
CA THR A 221 -8.85 20.78 -56.23
C THR A 221 -9.00 19.39 -56.86
N ILE A 222 -8.61 18.33 -56.15
CA ILE A 222 -8.72 16.94 -56.63
C ILE A 222 -10.18 16.61 -56.95
N VAL A 223 -11.09 16.89 -56.01
CA VAL A 223 -12.53 16.62 -56.19
C VAL A 223 -13.09 17.32 -57.43
N ARG A 224 -12.69 18.58 -57.68
CA ARG A 224 -13.12 19.34 -58.87
C ARG A 224 -12.53 18.82 -60.17
N GLN A 225 -11.27 18.36 -60.16
CA GLN A 225 -10.64 17.80 -61.36
C GLN A 225 -11.24 16.45 -61.78
N MET A 226 -11.67 15.64 -60.80
CA MET A 226 -12.38 14.38 -61.07
C MET A 226 -13.71 14.60 -61.77
N ASP A 227 -14.36 15.75 -61.58
CA ASP A 227 -15.62 16.13 -62.23
C ASP A 227 -15.45 16.42 -63.74
N LEU A 228 -14.22 16.75 -64.17
CA LEU A 228 -13.90 17.09 -65.56
C LEU A 228 -13.51 15.87 -66.42
N LEU A 229 -13.38 14.69 -65.79
CA LEU A 229 -12.90 13.46 -66.41
C LEU A 229 -14.00 12.39 -66.58
N ASP A 230 -15.19 12.64 -66.02
CA ASP A 230 -16.41 11.83 -66.15
C ASP A 230 -17.38 12.48 -67.16
#